data_AF-A0A2W4KYP7-F1
#
_entry.id   AF-A0A2W4KYP7-F1
#
_cell.length_a   1.000
_cell.length_b   1.000
_cell.length_c   1.000
_cell.angle_alpha   90.00
_cell.angle_beta   90.00
_cell.angle_gamma   90.00
#
_symmetry.space_group_name_H-M   'P 1'
#
loop_
_entity.id
_entity.type
_entity.pdbx_description
1 polymer ?
#
loop_
_entity_poly.entity_id
_entity_poly.type
_entity_poly.pdbx_seq_one_letter_code
_entity_poly.pdbx_strand_id
1 'polypeptide(L)'
;VALAMYNLDESIRDFARASFNYGLARNYPVYLSTKNTILKQYDGRFKDIFQEIYDNEFRAEFEKRGLFYEHRLIDDMVASALKWSGGYVWACKNYDGDVQSDTVAQGFGSLGLMTSVLMTPDGKTVEAEAAHGTVTRHYREHQKGKETSTNSIASIFAWTRGLAHRAKLDDNPELANFAQTLERVCIETVESGYMTKDLALLVGADQKWLSTTGFLDKVDENLRKAMGV
;
A
#
# COMPACT_ATOMS: atom_id res chain seq x y z
N VAL A 1 13.34 -2.44 -32.22
CA VAL A 1 12.20 -1.76 -31.56
C VAL A 1 12.70 -0.46 -30.96
N ALA A 2 11.95 0.64 -31.05
CA ALA A 2 12.31 1.95 -30.47
C ALA A 2 11.14 2.48 -29.60
N LEU A 3 11.45 3.11 -28.47
CA LEU A 3 10.50 3.67 -27.50
C LEU A 3 11.04 5.01 -26.96
N ALA A 4 10.17 5.98 -26.72
CA ALA A 4 10.48 7.23 -26.04
C ALA A 4 9.48 7.47 -24.89
N MET A 5 9.94 8.08 -23.80
CA MET A 5 9.14 8.42 -22.62
C MET A 5 9.57 9.77 -22.05
N TYR A 6 8.69 10.43 -21.32
CA TYR A 6 8.94 11.73 -20.69
C TYR A 6 8.31 11.81 -19.30
N ASN A 7 8.73 12.79 -18.52
CA ASN A 7 8.05 13.22 -17.29
C ASN A 7 8.18 14.75 -17.16
N LEU A 8 7.40 15.35 -16.27
CA LEU A 8 7.34 16.79 -16.05
C LEU A 8 7.91 17.13 -14.68
N ASP A 9 8.72 18.18 -14.59
CA ASP A 9 9.31 18.57 -13.31
C ASP A 9 8.26 18.89 -12.24
N GLU A 10 7.11 19.44 -12.63
CA GLU A 10 5.99 19.72 -11.71
C GLU A 10 5.43 18.43 -11.10
N SER A 11 5.21 17.40 -11.92
CA SER A 11 4.79 16.07 -11.47
C SER A 11 5.80 15.46 -10.48
N ILE A 12 7.10 15.62 -10.75
CA ILE A 12 8.16 15.12 -9.85
C ILE A 12 8.18 15.88 -8.51
N ARG A 13 7.97 17.21 -8.52
CA ARG A 13 7.88 18.01 -7.29
C ARG A 13 6.70 17.58 -6.43
N ASP A 14 5.55 17.38 -7.06
CA ASP A 14 4.33 16.93 -6.40
C ASP A 14 4.49 15.53 -5.82
N PHE A 15 5.14 14.63 -6.55
CA PHE A 15 5.52 13.31 -6.05
C PHE A 15 6.47 13.40 -4.84
N ALA A 16 7.45 14.30 -4.86
CA ALA A 16 8.36 14.52 -3.74
C ALA A 16 7.60 15.00 -2.49
N ARG A 17 6.75 16.03 -2.63
CA ARG A 17 5.93 16.55 -1.52
C ARG A 17 5.01 15.49 -0.95
N ALA A 18 4.31 14.73 -1.80
CA ALA A 18 3.46 13.63 -1.36
C ALA A 18 4.25 12.60 -0.55
N SER A 19 5.43 12.20 -1.03
CA SER A 19 6.31 11.24 -0.36
C SER A 19 6.77 11.74 1.02
N PHE A 20 7.19 13.00 1.13
CA PHE A 20 7.64 13.59 2.39
C PHE A 20 6.50 13.82 3.38
N ASN A 21 5.35 14.32 2.91
CA ASN A 21 4.15 14.45 3.74
C ASN A 21 3.72 13.10 4.30
N TYR A 22 3.74 12.05 3.49
CA TYR A 22 3.41 10.71 3.93
C TYR A 22 4.44 10.16 4.94
N GLY A 23 5.74 10.40 4.70
CA GLY A 23 6.82 10.11 5.66
C GLY A 23 6.58 10.77 7.02
N LEU A 24 6.24 12.06 7.05
CA LEU A 24 5.90 12.79 8.28
C LEU A 24 4.63 12.26 8.95
N ALA A 25 3.59 11.93 8.18
CA ALA A 25 2.34 11.40 8.69
C ALA A 25 2.52 10.02 9.33
N ARG A 26 3.41 9.18 8.77
CA ARG A 26 3.74 7.85 9.31
C ARG A 26 4.89 7.88 10.33
N ASN A 27 5.54 9.03 10.50
CA ASN A 27 6.75 9.21 11.29
C ASN A 27 7.89 8.29 10.86
N TYR A 28 8.13 8.19 9.55
CA TYR A 28 9.12 7.31 8.92
C TYR A 28 10.12 8.10 8.06
N PRO A 29 11.39 7.64 7.95
CA PRO A 29 12.34 8.16 6.98
C PRO A 29 11.88 7.86 5.54
N VAL A 30 12.36 8.64 4.58
CA VAL A 30 11.99 8.53 3.16
C VAL A 30 13.21 8.19 2.32
N TYR A 31 13.09 7.17 1.47
CA TYR A 31 14.11 6.80 0.49
C TYR A 31 13.58 7.00 -0.93
N LEU A 32 14.33 7.71 -1.78
CA LEU A 32 14.09 7.74 -3.24
C LEU A 32 15.08 6.79 -3.92
N SER A 33 14.57 5.89 -4.78
CA SER A 33 15.44 5.06 -5.62
C SER A 33 15.42 5.48 -7.09
N THR A 34 16.60 5.59 -7.72
CA THR A 34 16.72 5.81 -9.17
C THR A 34 17.89 5.04 -9.77
N LYS A 35 18.11 5.14 -11.09
CA LYS A 35 19.32 4.66 -11.78
C LYS A 35 20.11 5.81 -12.42
N ASN A 36 20.29 6.91 -11.68
CA ASN A 36 20.92 8.14 -12.19
C ASN A 36 22.40 8.00 -12.60
N THR A 37 23.11 6.95 -12.20
CA THR A 37 24.46 6.67 -12.73
C THR A 37 24.44 6.33 -14.22
N ILE A 38 23.33 5.76 -14.70
CA ILE A 38 23.10 5.39 -16.10
C ILE A 38 22.27 6.48 -16.79
N LEU A 39 21.10 6.81 -16.24
CA LEU A 39 20.20 7.85 -16.76
C LEU A 39 20.51 9.21 -16.11
N LYS A 40 21.71 9.73 -16.38
CA LYS A 40 22.27 10.91 -15.70
C LYS A 40 21.37 12.14 -15.70
N GLN A 41 20.70 12.42 -16.82
CA GLN A 41 19.80 13.57 -16.93
C GLN A 41 18.40 13.24 -16.42
N TYR A 42 17.79 12.15 -16.92
CA TYR A 42 16.40 11.82 -16.61
C TYR A 42 16.21 11.44 -15.13
N ASP A 43 16.98 10.48 -14.63
CA ASP A 43 16.90 10.06 -13.23
C ASP A 43 17.65 11.00 -12.29
N GLY A 44 18.65 11.73 -12.82
CA GLY A 44 19.25 12.85 -12.11
C GLY A 44 18.20 13.92 -11.77
N ARG A 45 17.26 14.19 -12.68
CA ARG A 45 16.19 15.17 -12.44
C ARG A 45 15.30 14.82 -11.25
N PHE A 46 14.97 13.54 -11.07
CA PHE A 46 14.25 13.07 -9.87
C PHE A 46 15.06 13.32 -8.60
N LYS A 47 16.33 12.93 -8.59
CA LYS A 47 17.22 13.11 -7.45
C LYS A 47 17.33 14.59 -7.06
N ASP A 48 17.61 15.45 -8.04
CA ASP A 48 17.84 16.88 -7.82
C ASP A 48 16.57 17.56 -7.30
N ILE A 49 15.41 17.27 -7.91
CA ILE A 49 14.12 17.84 -7.47
C ILE A 49 13.76 17.37 -6.06
N PHE A 50 13.91 16.08 -5.74
CA PHE A 50 13.61 15.59 -4.39
C PHE A 50 14.51 16.25 -3.35
N GLN A 51 15.80 16.43 -3.66
CA GLN A 51 16.74 17.10 -2.78
C GLN A 51 16.37 18.59 -2.57
N GLU A 52 16.03 19.30 -3.65
CA GLU A 52 15.58 20.69 -3.61
C GLU A 52 14.33 20.85 -2.72
N ILE A 53 13.31 20.01 -2.92
CA ILE A 53 12.08 20.03 -2.11
C ILE A 53 12.40 19.68 -0.65
N TYR A 54 13.21 18.65 -0.39
CA TYR A 54 13.58 18.27 0.96
C TYR A 54 14.26 19.42 1.71
N ASP A 55 15.31 19.99 1.12
CA ASP A 55 16.12 21.03 1.76
C ASP A 55 15.32 22.32 2.01
N ASN A 56 14.45 22.70 1.07
CA ASN A 56 13.69 23.95 1.16
C ASN A 56 12.41 23.84 2.00
N GLU A 57 11.73 22.69 2.00
CA GLU A 57 10.37 22.58 2.55
C GLU A 57 10.26 21.60 3.74
N PHE A 58 11.10 20.56 3.84
CA PHE A 58 10.88 19.44 4.78
C PHE A 58 12.00 19.16 5.78
N ARG A 59 13.25 19.52 5.48
CA ARG A 59 14.43 19.14 6.27
C ARG A 59 14.29 19.49 7.74
N ALA A 60 13.87 20.71 8.05
CA ALA A 60 13.75 21.18 9.44
C ALA A 60 12.80 20.31 10.27
N GLU A 61 11.65 19.91 9.71
CA GLU A 61 10.67 19.07 10.43
C GLU A 61 11.12 17.61 10.50
N PHE A 62 11.78 17.08 9.46
CA PHE A 62 12.37 15.74 9.49
C PHE A 62 13.45 15.64 10.59
N GLU A 63 14.41 16.57 10.61
CA GLU A 63 15.50 16.58 11.61
C GLU A 63 14.97 16.73 13.03
N LYS A 64 13.95 17.58 13.23
CA LYS A 64 13.28 17.74 14.53
C LYS A 64 12.65 16.44 15.04
N ARG A 65 12.19 15.56 14.16
CA ARG A 65 11.62 14.25 14.50
C ARG A 65 12.64 13.11 14.49
N GLY A 66 13.92 13.41 14.23
CA GLY A 66 14.97 12.39 14.06
C GLY A 66 14.79 11.53 12.81
N LEU A 67 14.06 12.04 11.80
CA LEU A 67 13.86 11.40 10.50
C LEU A 67 14.84 11.97 9.48
N PHE A 68 14.96 11.29 8.34
CA PHE A 68 15.84 11.73 7.25
C PHE A 68 15.27 11.36 5.87
N TYR A 69 15.84 11.98 4.85
CA TYR A 69 15.67 11.63 3.44
C TYR A 69 17.00 11.16 2.87
N GLU A 70 16.98 10.09 2.08
CA GLU A 70 18.15 9.59 1.37
C GLU A 70 17.80 9.14 -0.06
N HIS A 71 18.63 9.55 -1.03
CA HIS A 71 18.60 8.99 -2.38
C HIS A 71 19.52 7.76 -2.47
N ARG A 72 19.02 6.67 -3.08
CA ARG A 72 19.79 5.45 -3.36
C ARG A 72 19.68 5.01 -4.81
N LEU A 73 20.66 4.24 -5.24
CA LEU A 73 20.53 3.50 -6.49
C LEU A 73 19.56 2.33 -6.28
N ILE A 74 18.70 2.07 -7.26
CA ILE A 74 17.63 1.05 -7.16
C ILE A 74 18.15 -0.34 -6.80
N ASP A 75 19.32 -0.73 -7.29
CA ASP A 75 19.98 -2.00 -6.97
C ASP A 75 20.44 -2.09 -5.51
N ASP A 76 20.94 -1.00 -4.93
CA ASP A 76 21.28 -0.97 -3.50
C ASP A 76 20.01 -0.89 -2.64
N MET A 77 18.99 -0.16 -3.09
CA MET A 77 17.73 -0.01 -2.37
C MET A 77 16.99 -1.35 -2.26
N VAL A 78 16.88 -2.12 -3.35
CA VAL A 78 16.20 -3.43 -3.30
C VAL A 78 16.97 -4.42 -2.41
N ALA A 79 18.30 -4.40 -2.45
CA ALA A 79 19.13 -5.25 -1.59
C ALA A 79 19.01 -4.86 -0.10
N SER A 80 18.86 -3.56 0.17
CA SER A 80 18.63 -3.03 1.51
C SER A 80 17.24 -3.38 2.04
N ALA A 81 16.21 -3.24 1.19
CA ALA A 81 14.83 -3.57 1.53
C ALA A 81 14.65 -5.03 1.97
N LEU A 82 15.38 -5.95 1.35
CA LEU A 82 15.38 -7.38 1.73
C LEU A 82 16.06 -7.67 3.08
N LYS A 83 16.92 -6.76 3.57
CA LYS A 83 17.70 -6.94 4.81
C LYS A 83 17.13 -6.18 5.99
N TRP A 84 16.46 -5.06 5.74
CA TRP A 84 15.93 -4.19 6.79
C TRP A 84 14.61 -4.73 7.35
N SER A 85 14.26 -4.30 8.56
CA SER A 85 13.03 -4.73 9.26
C SER A 85 11.79 -3.88 8.90
N GLY A 86 11.78 -3.22 7.74
CA GLY A 86 10.76 -2.23 7.38
C GLY A 86 10.90 -0.91 8.12
N GLY A 87 9.80 -0.15 8.23
CA GLY A 87 9.78 1.12 8.98
C GLY A 87 10.28 2.34 8.21
N TYR A 88 10.09 2.38 6.89
CA TYR A 88 10.48 3.48 6.01
C TYR A 88 9.45 3.66 4.88
N VAL A 89 9.42 4.84 4.27
CA VAL A 89 8.72 5.10 3.02
C VAL A 89 9.69 4.97 1.86
N TRP A 90 9.32 4.21 0.84
CA TRP A 90 10.10 4.05 -0.38
C TRP A 90 9.40 4.74 -1.55
N ALA A 91 9.91 5.90 -1.93
CA ALA A 91 9.49 6.62 -3.13
C ALA A 91 10.10 5.94 -4.37
N CYS A 92 9.25 5.24 -5.12
CA CYS A 92 9.62 4.56 -6.36
C CYS A 92 9.17 5.38 -7.59
N LYS A 93 9.96 5.34 -8.66
CA LYS A 93 9.46 5.74 -9.98
C LYS A 93 8.34 4.79 -10.42
N ASN A 94 7.48 5.25 -11.35
CA ASN A 94 6.27 4.53 -11.76
C ASN A 94 6.48 3.02 -11.97
N TYR A 95 7.39 2.62 -12.86
CA TYR A 95 7.66 1.20 -13.15
C TYR A 95 8.26 0.44 -11.95
N ASP A 96 9.19 1.05 -11.22
CA ASP A 96 9.79 0.41 -10.05
C ASP A 96 8.74 0.21 -8.94
N GLY A 97 7.82 1.16 -8.77
CA GLY A 97 6.73 1.09 -7.80
C GLY A 97 5.76 -0.03 -8.09
N ASP A 98 5.35 -0.16 -9.35
CA ASP A 98 4.51 -1.26 -9.84
C ASP A 98 5.12 -2.62 -9.47
N VAL A 99 6.36 -2.89 -9.92
CA VAL A 99 7.03 -4.19 -9.70
C VAL A 99 7.38 -4.44 -8.22
N GLN A 100 7.87 -3.43 -7.50
CA GLN A 100 8.30 -3.62 -6.12
C GLN A 100 7.13 -3.71 -5.16
N SER A 101 5.98 -3.11 -5.46
CA SER A 101 4.77 -3.24 -4.62
C SER A 101 4.33 -4.70 -4.49
N ASP A 102 4.31 -5.45 -5.60
CA ASP A 102 4.04 -6.89 -5.62
C ASP A 102 5.07 -7.68 -4.82
N THR A 103 6.36 -7.33 -4.96
CA THR A 103 7.45 -8.01 -4.25
C THR A 103 7.32 -7.81 -2.74
N VAL A 104 7.05 -6.59 -2.29
CA VAL A 104 6.82 -6.27 -0.89
C VAL A 104 5.56 -6.99 -0.39
N ALA A 105 4.43 -6.89 -1.10
CA ALA A 105 3.19 -7.54 -0.70
C ALA A 105 3.34 -9.06 -0.55
N GLN A 106 4.03 -9.71 -1.48
CA GLN A 106 4.33 -11.14 -1.38
C GLN A 106 5.29 -11.47 -0.24
N GLY A 107 6.28 -10.60 0.02
CA GLY A 107 7.21 -10.73 1.16
C GLY A 107 6.53 -10.59 2.53
N PHE A 108 5.44 -9.81 2.61
CA PHE A 108 4.57 -9.69 3.78
C PHE A 108 3.48 -10.78 3.84
N GLY A 109 3.50 -11.74 2.90
CA GLY A 109 2.69 -12.96 2.94
C GLY A 109 1.81 -13.14 1.71
N SER A 110 0.94 -12.18 1.41
CA SER A 110 -0.01 -12.28 0.30
C SER A 110 -0.30 -10.92 -0.32
N LEU A 111 -0.47 -10.90 -1.65
CA LEU A 111 -1.00 -9.75 -2.39
C LEU A 111 -2.36 -9.28 -1.85
N GLY A 112 -3.14 -10.18 -1.24
CA GLY A 112 -4.42 -9.87 -0.61
C GLY A 112 -4.34 -9.04 0.67
N LEU A 113 -3.13 -8.81 1.20
CA LEU A 113 -2.87 -8.04 2.43
C LEU A 113 -2.27 -6.65 2.17
N MET A 114 -2.28 -6.18 0.93
CA MET A 114 -1.75 -4.88 0.55
C MET A 114 -2.87 -3.89 0.22
N THR A 115 -2.70 -2.64 0.66
CA THR A 115 -3.59 -1.51 0.31
C THR A 115 -2.93 -0.61 -0.72
N SER A 116 -3.70 -0.10 -1.68
CA SER A 116 -3.25 0.96 -2.59
C SER A 116 -4.11 2.22 -2.39
N VAL A 117 -3.46 3.36 -2.18
CA VAL A 117 -4.14 4.66 -2.03
C VAL A 117 -3.34 5.71 -2.81
N LEU A 118 -3.92 6.21 -3.89
CA LEU A 118 -3.42 7.37 -4.61
C LEU A 118 -3.88 8.64 -3.89
N MET A 119 -2.96 9.57 -3.65
CA MET A 119 -3.24 10.81 -2.94
C MET A 119 -2.69 12.01 -3.70
N THR A 120 -3.47 13.08 -3.79
CA THR A 120 -2.99 14.36 -4.34
C THR A 120 -2.04 15.07 -3.38
N PRO A 121 -1.15 15.95 -3.87
CA PRO A 121 -0.16 16.63 -3.00
C PRO A 121 -0.76 17.47 -1.88
N ASP A 122 -1.98 17.99 -2.08
CA ASP A 122 -2.73 18.75 -1.08
C ASP A 122 -3.40 17.86 0.00
N GLY A 123 -3.35 16.54 -0.15
CA GLY A 123 -3.93 15.56 0.74
C GLY A 123 -5.46 15.58 0.80
N LYS A 124 -6.15 16.29 -0.11
CA LYS A 124 -7.61 16.42 -0.09
C LYS A 124 -8.31 15.36 -0.91
N THR A 125 -7.70 14.92 -2.00
CA THR A 125 -8.27 13.91 -2.88
C THR A 125 -7.51 12.60 -2.71
N VAL A 126 -8.26 11.53 -2.51
CA VAL A 126 -7.72 10.17 -2.50
C VAL A 126 -8.53 9.28 -3.43
N GLU A 127 -7.85 8.35 -4.05
CA GLU A 127 -8.43 7.19 -4.72
C GLU A 127 -7.87 5.96 -3.99
N ALA A 128 -8.76 5.07 -3.57
CA ALA A 128 -8.40 3.89 -2.78
C ALA A 128 -8.84 2.64 -3.54
N GLU A 129 -7.89 1.75 -3.78
CA GLU A 129 -8.08 0.55 -4.58
C GLU A 129 -7.43 -0.67 -3.89
N ALA A 130 -7.84 -1.86 -4.35
CA ALA A 130 -7.14 -3.08 -3.97
C ALA A 130 -5.82 -3.13 -4.75
N ALA A 131 -4.71 -3.42 -4.07
CA ALA A 131 -3.40 -3.46 -4.73
C ALA A 131 -3.27 -4.62 -5.74
N HIS A 132 -4.07 -5.67 -5.62
CA HIS A 132 -4.03 -6.80 -6.54
C HIS A 132 -5.01 -6.64 -7.70
N GLY A 133 -4.63 -7.15 -8.88
CA GLY A 133 -5.52 -7.21 -10.04
C GLY A 133 -6.68 -8.21 -9.90
N THR A 134 -7.51 -8.29 -10.93
CA THR A 134 -8.62 -9.25 -11.00
C THR A 134 -8.10 -10.68 -11.08
N VAL A 135 -8.46 -11.53 -10.11
CA VAL A 135 -7.94 -12.91 -9.97
C VAL A 135 -8.56 -13.85 -11.02
N THR A 136 -8.14 -13.70 -12.28
CA THR A 136 -8.71 -14.38 -13.46
C THR A 136 -8.80 -15.89 -13.29
N ARG A 137 -7.79 -16.51 -12.65
CA ARG A 137 -7.79 -17.95 -12.37
C ARG A 137 -9.00 -18.38 -11.53
N HIS A 138 -9.30 -17.63 -10.46
CA HIS A 138 -10.44 -17.93 -9.59
C HIS A 138 -11.76 -17.64 -10.31
N TYR A 139 -11.79 -16.57 -11.10
CA TYR A 139 -12.97 -16.24 -11.91
C TYR A 139 -13.33 -17.36 -12.90
N ARG A 140 -12.36 -18.02 -13.53
CA ARG A 140 -12.61 -19.16 -14.44
C ARG A 140 -13.18 -20.39 -13.72
N GLU A 141 -12.81 -20.63 -12.46
CA GLU A 141 -13.41 -21.72 -11.68
C GLU A 141 -14.83 -21.35 -11.21
N HIS A 142 -15.04 -20.10 -10.80
CA HIS A 142 -16.37 -19.57 -10.49
C HIS A 142 -17.33 -19.70 -11.69
N GLN A 143 -16.89 -19.37 -12.91
CA GLN A 143 -17.70 -19.53 -14.13
C GLN A 143 -18.11 -20.99 -14.40
N LYS A 144 -17.39 -21.97 -13.85
CA LYS A 144 -17.74 -23.40 -13.94
C LYS A 144 -18.64 -23.86 -12.78
N GLY A 145 -19.10 -22.95 -11.93
CA GLY A 145 -19.89 -23.26 -10.73
C GLY A 145 -19.08 -23.90 -9.60
N LYS A 146 -17.74 -23.82 -9.66
CA LYS A 146 -16.88 -24.38 -8.61
C LYS A 146 -16.64 -23.37 -7.50
N GLU A 147 -16.47 -23.89 -6.28
CA GLU A 147 -16.09 -23.09 -5.13
C GLU A 147 -14.69 -22.49 -5.29
N THR A 148 -14.51 -21.26 -4.81
CA THR A 148 -13.23 -20.53 -4.84
C THR A 148 -12.87 -20.09 -3.42
N SER A 149 -11.61 -19.72 -3.20
CA SER A 149 -11.14 -19.09 -1.96
C SER A 149 -10.24 -17.91 -2.33
N THR A 150 -10.89 -16.80 -2.65
CA THR A 150 -10.25 -15.52 -3.00
C THR A 150 -10.28 -14.61 -1.79
N ASN A 151 -9.11 -14.11 -1.39
CA ASN A 151 -8.99 -13.15 -0.32
C ASN A 151 -9.70 -11.84 -0.68
N SER A 152 -10.57 -11.36 0.21
CA SER A 152 -11.34 -10.12 0.02
C SER A 152 -10.83 -8.94 0.87
N ILE A 153 -9.78 -9.14 1.68
CA ILE A 153 -9.29 -8.14 2.65
C ILE A 153 -8.84 -6.86 1.93
N ALA A 154 -8.00 -6.94 0.90
CA ALA A 154 -7.58 -5.76 0.14
C ALA A 154 -8.77 -4.97 -0.44
N SER A 155 -9.78 -5.66 -0.98
CA SER A 155 -11.01 -5.02 -1.49
C SER A 155 -11.83 -4.36 -0.38
N ILE A 156 -11.93 -4.99 0.79
CA ILE A 156 -12.59 -4.39 1.96
C ILE A 156 -11.82 -3.14 2.41
N PHE A 157 -10.48 -3.22 2.44
CA PHE A 157 -9.63 -2.10 2.84
C PHE A 157 -9.67 -0.94 1.84
N ALA A 158 -9.87 -1.19 0.55
CA ALA A 158 -10.13 -0.12 -0.41
C ALA A 158 -11.37 0.70 -0.01
N TRP A 159 -12.46 0.03 0.37
CA TRP A 159 -13.65 0.69 0.91
C TRP A 159 -13.36 1.44 2.20
N THR A 160 -12.78 0.79 3.21
CA THR A 160 -12.55 1.43 4.52
C THR A 160 -11.59 2.60 4.43
N ARG A 161 -10.56 2.54 3.58
CA ARG A 161 -9.63 3.66 3.35
C ARG A 161 -10.34 4.85 2.72
N GLY A 162 -11.21 4.62 1.74
CA GLY A 162 -12.05 5.66 1.15
C GLY A 162 -13.02 6.27 2.17
N LEU A 163 -13.70 5.45 2.97
CA LEU A 163 -14.63 5.89 4.01
C LEU A 163 -13.92 6.64 5.14
N ALA A 164 -12.75 6.20 5.56
CA ALA A 164 -11.95 6.88 6.58
C ALA A 164 -11.51 8.27 6.11
N HIS A 165 -11.14 8.41 4.84
CA HIS A 165 -10.84 9.73 4.27
C HIS A 165 -12.08 10.62 4.16
N ARG A 166 -13.22 10.08 3.71
CA ARG A 166 -14.50 10.80 3.69
C ARG A 166 -14.89 11.29 5.09
N ALA A 167 -14.75 10.43 6.09
CA ALA A 167 -15.00 10.75 7.50
C ALA A 167 -14.15 11.93 7.98
N LYS A 168 -12.87 11.97 7.62
CA LYS A 168 -11.97 13.09 7.93
C LYS A 168 -12.42 14.39 7.26
N LEU A 169 -12.85 14.34 6.00
CA LEU A 169 -13.31 15.52 5.27
C LEU A 169 -14.63 16.09 5.81
N ASP A 170 -15.49 15.22 6.35
CA ASP A 170 -16.82 15.59 6.88
C ASP A 170 -16.85 15.82 8.39
N ASP A 171 -15.72 15.63 9.09
CA ASP A 171 -15.67 15.57 10.55
C ASP A 171 -16.71 14.58 11.14
N ASN A 172 -16.78 13.38 10.54
CA ASN A 172 -17.75 12.34 10.87
C ASN A 172 -17.11 11.20 11.70
N PRO A 173 -17.16 11.26 13.04
CA PRO A 173 -16.54 10.26 13.90
C PRO A 173 -17.21 8.88 13.81
N GLU A 174 -18.50 8.81 13.51
CA GLU A 174 -19.22 7.54 13.37
C GLU A 174 -18.74 6.75 12.16
N LEU A 175 -18.54 7.43 11.02
CA LEU A 175 -17.99 6.81 9.83
C LEU A 175 -16.54 6.39 10.02
N ALA A 176 -15.74 7.20 10.72
CA ALA A 176 -14.37 6.83 11.07
C ALA A 176 -14.33 5.58 11.94
N ASN A 177 -15.18 5.49 12.97
CA ASN A 177 -15.28 4.33 13.84
C ASN A 177 -15.74 3.07 13.08
N PHE A 178 -16.70 3.20 12.16
CA PHE A 178 -17.14 2.09 11.31
C PHE A 178 -15.98 1.55 10.45
N ALA A 179 -15.26 2.44 9.75
CA ALA A 179 -14.15 2.05 8.89
C ALA A 179 -13.03 1.35 9.68
N GLN A 180 -12.66 1.89 10.84
CA GLN A 180 -11.66 1.28 11.74
C GLN A 180 -12.12 -0.06 12.29
N THR A 181 -13.40 -0.17 12.66
CA THR A 181 -13.98 -1.42 13.17
C THR A 181 -13.96 -2.52 12.11
N LEU A 182 -14.30 -2.20 10.87
CA LEU A 182 -14.28 -3.16 9.78
C LEU A 182 -12.85 -3.66 9.45
N GLU A 183 -11.85 -2.77 9.45
CA GLU A 183 -10.45 -3.17 9.30
C GLU A 183 -10.01 -4.12 10.43
N ARG A 184 -10.32 -3.75 11.69
CA ARG A 184 -10.01 -4.56 12.86
C ARG A 184 -10.67 -5.94 12.80
N VAL A 185 -11.94 -6.01 12.42
CA VAL A 185 -12.68 -7.27 12.29
C VAL A 185 -12.05 -8.18 11.24
N CYS A 186 -11.59 -7.66 10.11
CA CYS A 186 -10.90 -8.48 9.10
C CYS A 186 -9.63 -9.11 9.66
N ILE A 187 -8.82 -8.32 10.40
CA ILE A 187 -7.57 -8.78 11.02
C ILE A 187 -7.88 -9.84 12.09
N GLU A 188 -8.76 -9.54 13.03
CA GLU A 188 -9.15 -10.46 14.12
C GLU A 188 -9.78 -11.76 13.59
N THR A 189 -10.49 -11.71 12.45
CA THR A 189 -11.04 -12.90 11.79
C THR A 189 -9.93 -13.84 11.32
N VAL A 190 -8.88 -13.29 10.71
CA VAL A 190 -7.70 -14.08 10.29
C VAL A 190 -6.92 -14.59 11.51
N GLU A 191 -6.67 -13.74 12.50
CA GLU A 191 -5.93 -14.09 13.72
C GLU A 191 -6.64 -15.16 14.57
N SER A 192 -7.98 -15.23 14.50
CA SER A 192 -8.78 -16.29 15.12
C SER A 192 -8.83 -17.60 14.31
N GLY A 193 -8.08 -17.69 13.20
CA GLY A 193 -7.90 -18.90 12.40
C GLY A 193 -8.87 -19.04 11.22
N TYR A 194 -9.73 -18.05 10.96
CA TYR A 194 -10.64 -18.05 9.82
C TYR A 194 -10.05 -17.23 8.68
N MET A 195 -9.54 -17.89 7.65
CA MET A 195 -8.82 -17.23 6.58
C MET A 195 -9.05 -17.91 5.22
N THR A 196 -8.71 -17.22 4.15
CA THR A 196 -8.72 -17.78 2.79
C THR A 196 -7.48 -18.61 2.51
N LYS A 197 -7.54 -19.38 1.42
CA LYS A 197 -6.55 -20.40 1.07
C LYS A 197 -5.14 -19.82 0.92
N ASP A 198 -4.99 -18.62 0.37
CA ASP A 198 -3.70 -17.96 0.24
C ASP A 198 -2.99 -17.78 1.59
N LEU A 199 -3.72 -17.36 2.63
CA LEU A 199 -3.17 -17.17 3.97
C LEU A 199 -2.92 -18.49 4.69
N ALA A 200 -3.84 -19.45 4.58
CA ALA A 200 -3.69 -20.75 5.23
C ALA A 200 -2.43 -21.48 4.76
N LEU A 201 -2.10 -21.38 3.47
CA LEU A 201 -0.89 -21.98 2.91
C LEU A 201 0.41 -21.38 3.47
N LEU A 202 0.39 -20.15 3.98
CA LEU A 202 1.54 -19.52 4.65
C LEU A 202 1.73 -20.01 6.08
N VAL A 203 0.64 -20.42 6.74
CA VAL A 203 0.67 -20.92 8.12
C VAL A 203 1.18 -22.36 8.17
N GLY A 204 0.65 -23.24 7.31
CA GLY A 204 1.07 -24.64 7.25
C GLY A 204 0.02 -25.57 6.64
N ALA A 205 0.42 -26.81 6.35
CA ALA A 205 -0.43 -27.78 5.65
C ALA A 205 -1.73 -28.13 6.38
N ASP A 206 -1.74 -28.04 7.71
CA ASP A 206 -2.89 -28.40 8.55
C ASP A 206 -3.88 -27.24 8.77
N GLN A 207 -3.51 -26.01 8.36
CA GLN A 207 -4.37 -24.84 8.53
C GLN A 207 -5.56 -24.94 7.57
N LYS A 208 -6.77 -24.96 8.14
CA LYS A 208 -8.01 -24.92 7.37
C LYS A 208 -8.26 -23.51 6.80
N TRP A 209 -8.99 -23.47 5.69
CA TRP A 209 -9.40 -22.23 5.04
C TRP A 209 -10.88 -22.25 4.68
N LEU A 210 -11.44 -21.06 4.50
CA LEU A 210 -12.82 -20.82 4.09
C LEU A 210 -12.90 -20.52 2.59
N SER A 211 -14.03 -20.85 1.98
CA SER A 211 -14.34 -20.36 0.64
C SER A 211 -14.54 -18.85 0.60
N THR A 212 -14.56 -18.27 -0.59
CA THR A 212 -14.72 -16.81 -0.79
C THR A 212 -15.97 -16.30 -0.06
N THR A 213 -17.11 -16.99 -0.22
CA THR A 213 -18.36 -16.64 0.47
C THR A 213 -18.27 -16.93 1.95
N GLY A 214 -17.73 -18.10 2.35
CA GLY A 214 -17.59 -18.44 3.77
C GLY A 214 -16.74 -17.45 4.56
N PHE A 215 -15.68 -16.89 3.96
CA PHE A 215 -14.87 -15.85 4.60
C PHE A 215 -15.65 -14.52 4.73
N LEU A 216 -16.37 -14.10 3.68
CA LEU A 216 -17.22 -12.90 3.73
C LEU A 216 -18.34 -13.03 4.77
N ASP A 217 -18.99 -14.18 4.83
CA ASP A 217 -20.03 -14.47 5.84
C ASP A 217 -19.44 -14.41 7.25
N LYS A 218 -18.20 -14.89 7.44
CA LYS A 218 -17.52 -14.83 8.73
C LYS A 218 -17.16 -13.41 9.15
N VAL A 219 -16.73 -12.58 8.20
CA VAL A 219 -16.47 -11.16 8.44
C VAL A 219 -17.77 -10.43 8.78
N ASP A 220 -18.88 -10.69 8.08
CA ASP A 220 -20.20 -10.10 8.41
C ASP A 220 -20.67 -10.49 9.81
N GLU A 221 -20.59 -11.78 10.16
CA GLU A 221 -20.92 -12.28 11.51
C GLU A 221 -20.12 -11.54 12.59
N ASN A 222 -18.81 -11.38 12.39
CA ASN A 222 -17.93 -10.73 13.36
C ASN A 222 -18.14 -9.21 13.40
N LEU A 223 -18.44 -8.58 12.25
CA LEU A 223 -18.75 -7.15 12.18
C LEU A 223 -20.04 -6.82 12.93
N ARG A 224 -21.10 -7.62 12.72
CA ARG A 224 -22.38 -7.48 13.42
C ARG A 224 -22.20 -7.50 14.93
N LYS A 225 -21.45 -8.49 15.43
CA LYS A 225 -21.09 -8.58 16.86
C LYS A 225 -20.31 -7.36 17.33
N ALA A 226 -19.32 -6.90 16.57
CA ALA A 226 -18.51 -5.74 16.94
C ALA A 226 -19.31 -4.43 16.94
N MET A 227 -20.34 -4.32 16.10
CA MET A 227 -21.21 -3.16 15.97
C MET A 227 -22.46 -3.23 16.88
N GLY A 228 -22.72 -4.38 17.52
CA GLY A 228 -23.88 -4.57 18.42
C GLY A 228 -25.22 -4.69 17.70
N VAL A 229 -25.23 -5.24 16.47
CA VAL A 229 -26.42 -5.42 15.60
C VAL A 229 -26.63 -6.86 15.17
#